data_AF-A0A9X1Q659-F1
#
_entry.id   AF-A0A9X1Q659-F1
#
_cell.length_a   1.000
_cell.length_b   1.000
_cell.length_c   1.000
_cell.angle_alpha   90.00
_cell.angle_beta   90.00
_cell.angle_gamma   90.00
#
_symmetry.space_group_name_H-M   'P 1'
#
loop_
_entity.id
_entity.type
_entity.pdbx_description
1 polymer ?
#
loop_
_entity_poly.entity_id
_entity_poly.type
_entity_poly.pdbx_seq_one_letter_code
_entity_poly.pdbx_strand_id
1 'polypeptide(L)'
;MTVVVREGALDFSALTDREREVLLLLATGEQNRWLARRLGIAERTVRAHTTSIVRKLDLKSRFEAAIVSHLYADDIASDIGSDIGGGGKGDAAGRGV
;
A
#
# COMPACT_ATOMS: atom_id res chain seq x y z
N MET A 1 8.88 -20.42 -4.14
CA MET A 1 8.26 -19.28 -3.43
C MET A 1 6.85 -19.17 -3.95
N THR A 2 5.88 -19.70 -3.20
CA THR A 2 4.47 -19.75 -3.62
C THR A 2 3.76 -18.51 -3.09
N VAL A 3 3.18 -17.71 -3.98
CA VAL A 3 2.29 -16.61 -3.59
C VAL A 3 0.93 -17.24 -3.29
N VAL A 4 0.62 -17.36 -1.99
CA VAL A 4 -0.70 -17.80 -1.53
C VAL A 4 -1.40 -16.54 -1.05
N VAL A 5 -2.13 -15.87 -1.93
CA VAL A 5 -3.09 -14.83 -1.51
C VAL A 5 -4.16 -15.57 -0.73
N ARG A 6 -4.23 -15.35 0.59
CA ARG A 6 -5.26 -15.97 1.41
C ARG A 6 -6.61 -15.43 0.94
N GLU A 7 -7.58 -16.31 0.71
CA GLU A 7 -8.97 -15.90 0.46
C GLU A 7 -9.52 -15.21 1.71
N GLY A 8 -9.34 -13.90 1.72
CA GLY A 8 -9.87 -12.92 2.64
C GLY A 8 -9.66 -11.62 1.90
N ALA A 9 -10.72 -11.08 1.31
CA ALA A 9 -10.70 -10.05 0.29
C ALA A 9 -9.69 -8.94 0.63
N LEU A 10 -8.77 -8.68 -0.31
CA LEU A 10 -7.84 -7.56 -0.21
C LEU A 10 -8.68 -6.29 -0.04
N ASP A 11 -8.67 -5.72 1.16
CA ASP A 11 -9.44 -4.54 1.47
C ASP A 11 -8.63 -3.29 1.15
N PHE A 12 -8.75 -2.83 -0.10
CA PHE A 12 -8.09 -1.60 -0.53
C PHE A 12 -8.68 -0.36 0.16
N SER A 13 -9.90 -0.43 0.70
CA SER A 13 -10.54 0.67 1.45
C SER A 13 -9.78 1.05 2.73
N ALA A 14 -9.04 0.10 3.32
CA ALA A 14 -8.19 0.33 4.49
C ALA A 14 -6.91 1.15 4.18
N LEU A 15 -6.55 1.30 2.90
CA LEU A 15 -5.39 2.08 2.47
C LEU A 15 -5.73 3.55 2.36
N THR A 16 -4.84 4.40 2.87
CA THR A 16 -4.87 5.84 2.59
C THR A 16 -4.56 6.11 1.13
N ASP A 17 -4.97 7.26 0.60
CA ASP A 17 -4.66 7.69 -0.77
C ASP A 17 -3.17 7.57 -1.08
N ARG A 18 -2.33 7.94 -0.11
CA ARG A 18 -0.88 7.87 -0.28
C ARG A 18 -0.35 6.45 -0.31
N GLU A 19 -0.93 5.55 0.48
CA GLU A 19 -0.57 4.13 0.44
C GLU A 19 -1.02 3.48 -0.86
N ARG A 20 -2.19 3.86 -1.40
CA ARG A 20 -2.66 3.41 -2.73
C ARG A 20 -1.73 3.87 -3.84
N GLU A 21 -1.33 5.14 -3.82
CA GLU A 21 -0.38 5.67 -4.81
C GLU A 21 0.98 4.95 -4.75
N VAL A 22 1.49 4.71 -3.54
CA VAL A 22 2.71 3.90 -3.36
C VAL A 22 2.50 2.49 -3.88
N LEU A 23 1.38 1.83 -3.56
CA LEU A 23 1.05 0.48 -4.01
C LEU A 23 1.02 0.41 -5.55
N LEU A 24 0.35 1.35 -6.23
CA LEU A 24 0.32 1.44 -7.69
C LEU A 24 1.73 1.56 -8.29
N LEU A 25 2.60 2.35 -7.65
CA LEU A 25 4.01 2.46 -8.09
C LEU A 25 4.84 1.21 -7.79
N LEU A 26 4.46 0.35 -6.86
CA LEU A 26 5.18 -0.91 -6.62
C LEU A 26 5.09 -1.85 -7.82
N ALA A 27 4.00 -1.79 -8.61
CA ALA A 27 3.85 -2.61 -9.82
C ALA A 27 4.92 -2.32 -10.88
N THR A 28 5.59 -1.16 -10.85
CA THR A 28 6.67 -0.85 -11.80
C THR A 28 7.96 -1.62 -11.50
N GLY A 29 8.08 -2.23 -10.31
CA GLY A 29 9.30 -2.93 -9.88
C GLY A 29 10.48 -2.00 -9.56
N GLU A 30 10.28 -0.69 -9.58
CA GLU A 30 11.33 0.28 -9.28
C GLU A 30 11.80 0.22 -7.82
N GLN A 31 13.02 0.71 -7.57
CA GLN A 31 13.58 0.80 -6.22
C GLN A 31 12.94 1.94 -5.42
N ASN A 32 12.94 1.82 -4.09
CA ASN A 32 12.41 2.85 -3.19
C ASN A 32 12.95 4.25 -3.45
N ARG A 33 14.22 4.38 -3.84
CA ARG A 33 14.83 5.66 -4.17
C ARG A 33 14.15 6.35 -5.35
N TRP A 34 13.75 5.59 -6.37
CA TRP A 34 13.08 6.13 -7.55
C TRP A 34 11.63 6.50 -7.24
N LEU A 35 10.92 5.64 -6.52
CA LEU A 35 9.58 5.96 -5.99
C LEU A 35 9.63 7.24 -5.14
N ALA A 36 10.59 7.35 -4.23
CA ALA A 36 10.78 8.51 -3.37
C ALA A 36 10.94 9.82 -4.19
N ARG A 37 11.73 9.78 -5.26
CA ARG A 37 11.91 10.93 -6.16
C ARG A 37 10.63 11.28 -6.91
N ARG A 38 9.91 10.28 -7.43
CA ARG A 38 8.63 10.48 -8.14
C ARG A 38 7.56 11.08 -7.22
N LEU A 39 7.56 10.64 -5.97
CA LEU A 39 6.60 11.02 -4.96
C LEU A 39 6.99 12.28 -4.16
N GLY A 40 8.22 12.80 -4.31
CA GLY A 40 8.71 13.97 -3.58
C GLY A 40 8.89 13.74 -2.08
N ILE A 41 9.18 12.51 -1.64
CA ILE A 41 9.33 12.13 -0.22
C ILE A 41 10.67 11.43 0.03
N ALA A 42 11.01 11.21 1.31
CA ALA A 42 12.23 10.46 1.65
C ALA A 42 12.07 8.95 1.38
N GLU A 43 13.19 8.28 1.05
CA GLU A 43 13.22 6.83 0.81
C GLU A 43 12.72 6.03 2.04
N ARG A 44 13.05 6.51 3.25
CA ARG A 44 12.55 5.93 4.51
C ARG A 44 11.03 5.99 4.61
N THR A 45 10.42 7.07 4.10
CA THR A 45 8.96 7.24 4.10
C THR A 45 8.28 6.26 3.14
N VAL A 46 8.86 6.01 1.96
CA VAL A 46 8.36 4.96 1.04
C VAL A 46 8.43 3.58 1.70
N ARG A 47 9.51 3.28 2.41
CA ARG A 47 9.63 2.02 3.17
C ARG A 47 8.55 1.90 4.24
N ALA A 48 8.28 2.98 4.98
CA ALA A 48 7.22 3.01 5.99
C ALA A 48 5.83 2.75 5.36
N HIS A 49 5.49 3.42 4.26
CA HIS A 49 4.25 3.15 3.52
C HIS A 49 4.19 1.70 3.03
N THR A 50 5.28 1.16 2.48
CA THR A 50 5.32 -0.25 2.04
C THR A 50 5.05 -1.21 3.19
N THR A 51 5.65 -0.99 4.36
CA THR A 51 5.40 -1.80 5.56
C THR A 51 3.94 -1.71 6.00
N SER A 52 3.36 -0.51 6.00
CA SER A 52 1.94 -0.33 6.35
C SER A 52 1.02 -1.02 5.35
N ILE A 53 1.27 -0.91 4.05
CA ILE A 53 0.50 -1.59 2.99
C ILE A 53 0.53 -3.10 3.19
N VAL A 54 1.73 -3.66 3.33
CA VAL A 54 1.92 -5.10 3.53
C VAL A 54 1.19 -5.58 4.79
N ARG A 55 1.23 -4.80 5.88
CA ARG A 55 0.47 -5.10 7.11
C ARG A 55 -1.05 -5.03 6.91
N LYS A 56 -1.54 -3.98 6.26
CA LYS A 56 -2.98 -3.72 6.08
C LYS A 56 -3.64 -4.73 5.15
N LEU A 57 -2.92 -5.16 4.11
CA LEU A 57 -3.40 -6.12 3.12
C LEU A 57 -3.02 -7.58 3.47
N ASP A 58 -2.50 -7.84 4.68
CA ASP A 58 -2.02 -9.16 5.14
C ASP A 58 -1.08 -9.86 4.14
N LEU A 59 -0.19 -9.07 3.53
CA LEU A 59 0.83 -9.57 2.59
C LEU A 59 2.10 -9.95 3.33
N LYS A 60 2.92 -10.80 2.71
CA LYS A 60 4.20 -11.24 3.29
C LYS A 60 5.38 -10.40 2.84
N SER A 61 5.25 -9.69 1.73
CA SER A 61 6.36 -8.93 1.16
C SER A 61 5.94 -7.83 0.21
N ARG A 62 6.89 -6.91 -0.04
CA ARG A 62 6.80 -5.95 -1.15
C ARG A 62 6.56 -6.63 -2.49
N PHE A 63 7.14 -7.81 -2.70
CA PHE A 63 6.98 -8.53 -3.96
C PHE A 63 5.53 -8.98 -4.17
N GLU A 64 4.89 -9.52 -3.12
CA GLU A 64 3.45 -9.82 -3.15
C GLU A 64 2.63 -8.54 -3.36
N ALA A 65 2.99 -7.42 -2.72
CA ALA A 65 2.32 -6.14 -2.94
C ALA A 65 2.45 -5.63 -4.38
N ALA A 66 3.59 -5.82 -5.02
CA ALA A 66 3.78 -5.47 -6.43
C ALA A 66 2.92 -6.34 -7.35
N ILE A 67 2.80 -7.64 -7.08
CA ILE A 67 1.92 -8.55 -7.83
C ILE A 67 0.46 -8.16 -7.63
N VAL A 68 0.03 -7.94 -6.38
CA VAL A 68 -1.32 -7.48 -6.06
C VAL A 68 -1.64 -6.18 -6.81
N SER A 69 -0.73 -5.21 -6.76
CA SER A 69 -0.87 -3.96 -7.49
C SER A 69 -1.05 -4.16 -8.99
N HIS A 70 -0.30 -5.09 -9.58
CA HIS A 70 -0.41 -5.41 -11.00
C HIS A 70 -1.71 -6.12 -11.38
N LEU A 71 -2.22 -7.01 -10.51
CA LEU A 71 -3.43 -7.80 -10.77
C LEU A 71 -4.72 -7.03 -10.51
N TYR A 72 -4.72 -6.11 -9.54
CA TYR A 72 -5.90 -5.38 -9.07
C TYR A 72 -5.78 -3.86 -9.36
N ALA A 73 -5.02 -3.47 -10.38
CA ALA A 73 -4.75 -2.05 -10.68
C ALA A 73 -6.03 -1.23 -10.87
N ASP A 74 -7.03 -1.81 -11.54
CA ASP A 74 -8.32 -1.15 -11.81
C ASP A 74 -9.11 -0.92 -10.51
N ASP A 75 -9.15 -1.93 -9.61
CA ASP A 75 -9.85 -1.84 -8.32
C ASP A 75 -9.16 -0.83 -7.37
N ILE A 76 -7.83 -0.80 -7.36
CA ILE A 76 -7.06 0.14 -6.55
C ILE A 76 -7.30 1.58 -7.03
N ALA A 77 -7.47 1.79 -8.33
CA ALA A 77 -7.71 3.09 -8.95
C ALA A 77 -9.17 3.56 -8.85
N SER A 78 -10.15 2.65 -8.92
CA SER A 78 -11.58 2.99 -8.86
C SER A 78 -12.00 3.53 -7.49
N ASP A 79 -11.39 3.00 -6.43
CA ASP A 79 -11.68 3.39 -5.05
C ASP A 79 -11.11 4.76 -4.64
N ILE A 80 -10.31 5.40 -5.51
CA ILE A 80 -9.84 6.79 -5.30
C ILE A 80 -11.03 7.78 -5.44
N GLY A 81 -12.20 7.32 -5.92
CA GLY A 81 -13.33 8.20 -6.25
C GLY A 81 -14.70 7.90 -5.60
N SER A 82 -14.89 6.84 -4.80
CA SER A 82 -16.24 6.37 -4.45
C SER A 82 -16.81 6.81 -3.09
N ASP A 83 -16.02 7.12 -2.04
CA ASP A 83 -16.62 7.35 -0.71
C ASP A 83 -16.10 8.58 0.04
N ILE A 84 -16.90 9.64 -0.02
CA ILE A 84 -17.07 10.62 1.06
C ILE A 84 -17.74 9.89 2.24
N GLY A 85 -16.96 9.17 3.05
CA GLY A 85 -17.41 8.68 4.36
C GLY A 85 -17.02 7.25 4.70
N GLY A 86 -15.90 7.08 5.42
CA GLY A 86 -15.57 5.83 6.10
C GLY A 86 -14.40 6.02 7.04
N GLY A 87 -14.68 6.21 8.33
CA GLY A 87 -13.68 6.54 9.35
C GLY A 87 -12.66 5.43 9.57
N GLY A 88 -11.41 5.65 9.13
CA GLY A 88 -10.23 4.96 9.63
C GLY A 88 -9.78 5.53 10.97
N LYS A 89 -10.36 5.02 12.06
CA LYS A 89 -9.90 5.21 13.45
C LYS A 89 -8.75 4.22 13.74
N GLY A 90 -7.63 4.72 14.26
CA GLY A 90 -6.46 3.97 14.77
C GLY A 90 -5.30 3.97 13.76
N ASP A 91 -4.11 4.50 14.03
CA ASP A 91 -3.28 4.38 15.24
C ASP A 91 -2.60 5.75 15.52
N ALA A 92 -2.67 6.37 16.71
CA ALA A 92 -2.07 5.91 17.96
C ALA A 92 -0.59 5.49 17.83
N ALA A 93 0.25 6.33 17.21
CA ALA A 93 1.68 6.34 17.54
C ALA A 93 1.87 7.02 18.90
N GLY A 94 1.55 6.28 19.96
CA GLY A 94 1.97 6.58 21.32
C GLY A 94 3.48 6.64 21.38
N ARG A 95 3.97 7.68 22.07
CA ARG A 95 5.38 7.89 22.40
C ARG A 95 5.94 6.67 23.14
N GLY A 96 7.11 6.21 22.72
CA GLY A 96 8.05 5.48 23.58
C GLY A 96 9.26 6.38 23.76
N VAL A 97 9.40 6.85 25.01
CA VAL A 97 10.53 7.52 25.70
C VAL A 97 11.81 7.84 24.92
#